data_AF-S4NAJ9-F1
#
_entry.id   AF-S4NAJ9-F1
#
_cell.length_a   1.000
_cell.length_b   1.000
_cell.length_c   1.000
_cell.angle_alpha   90.00
_cell.angle_beta   90.00
_cell.angle_gamma   90.00
#
_symmetry.space_group_name_H-M   'P 1'
#
loop_
_entity.id
_entity.type
_entity.pdbx_description
1 polymer ?
#
loop_
_entity_poly.entity_id
_entity_poly.type
_entity_poly.pdbx_seq_one_letter_code
_entity_poly.pdbx_strand_id
1 'polypeptide(L)'
;MLNIDRNTLIQSGLRVFSMLFIWMLFANISLKMFFINPRLLHLVLIGLVFAVLLNEVSRPRKNALMVIIIDIVLGILLASLYFDTPSINVWLILIDFGLANVLLISNFIDEPHCRWIIYGFISGTGLVLLFTTSYHHYFSLISLMYITLMIFANIFFSYYAFMKRNNQLSMIIISVLILMLCLTLSISFLKIILIAAILAFYVYFESRVNFRNYEKRANVSTVSFLLFSLLICF
;
A
#
# COMPACT_ATOMS: atom_id res chain seq x y z
N MET A 1 22.55 -4.50 -22.71
CA MET A 1 22.48 -5.65 -21.79
C MET A 1 21.88 -5.17 -20.48
N LEU A 2 20.61 -5.51 -20.22
CA LEU A 2 19.96 -5.30 -18.93
C LEU A 2 20.52 -6.34 -17.95
N ASN A 3 21.60 -6.01 -17.25
CA ASN A 3 22.07 -6.82 -16.13
C ASN A 3 21.16 -6.52 -14.94
N ILE A 4 19.97 -7.12 -14.94
CA ILE A 4 19.06 -7.04 -13.80
C ILE A 4 19.69 -7.88 -12.71
N ASP A 5 20.26 -7.22 -11.69
CA ASP A 5 20.79 -7.90 -10.52
C ASP A 5 19.68 -8.77 -9.91
N ARG A 6 19.86 -10.09 -9.94
CA ARG A 6 18.86 -11.08 -9.48
C ARG A 6 18.32 -10.76 -8.09
N ASN A 7 19.18 -10.23 -7.21
CA ASN A 7 18.80 -9.81 -5.86
C ASN A 7 17.82 -8.63 -5.84
N THR A 8 17.96 -7.66 -6.74
CA THR A 8 17.03 -6.51 -6.84
C THR A 8 15.65 -6.94 -7.34
N LEU A 9 15.62 -7.91 -8.26
CA LEU A 9 14.38 -8.48 -8.77
C LEU A 9 13.63 -9.28 -7.71
N ILE A 10 14.34 -10.11 -6.93
CA ILE A 10 13.77 -10.86 -5.81
C ILE A 10 13.22 -9.91 -4.74
N GLN A 11 13.98 -8.88 -4.35
CA GLN A 11 13.53 -7.89 -3.36
C GLN A 11 12.28 -7.15 -3.85
N SER A 12 12.25 -6.77 -5.12
CA SER A 12 11.07 -6.15 -5.72
C SER A 12 9.85 -7.07 -5.72
N GLY A 13 10.03 -8.34 -6.09
CA GLY A 13 8.95 -9.33 -6.06
C GLY A 13 8.38 -9.47 -4.65
N LEU A 14 9.26 -9.60 -3.65
CA LEU A 14 8.85 -9.67 -2.25
C LEU A 14 8.05 -8.45 -1.82
N ARG A 15 8.42 -7.22 -2.23
CA ARG A 15 7.65 -6.01 -1.92
C ARG A 15 6.25 -6.02 -2.52
N VAL A 16 6.12 -6.42 -3.79
CA VAL A 16 4.83 -6.54 -4.48
C VAL A 16 3.93 -7.55 -3.76
N PHE A 17 4.43 -8.75 -3.47
CA PHE A 17 3.66 -9.76 -2.75
C PHE A 17 3.31 -9.33 -1.33
N SER A 18 4.24 -8.66 -0.64
CA SER A 18 3.99 -8.13 0.71
C SER A 18 2.88 -7.08 0.71
N MET A 19 2.90 -6.17 -0.26
CA MET A 19 1.89 -5.12 -0.42
C MET A 19 0.49 -5.71 -0.67
N LEU A 20 0.40 -6.67 -1.59
CA LEU A 20 -0.84 -7.40 -1.84
C LEU A 20 -1.34 -8.14 -0.60
N PHE A 21 -0.43 -8.81 0.12
CA PHE A 21 -0.77 -9.53 1.34
C PHE A 21 -1.28 -8.58 2.42
N ILE A 22 -0.67 -7.40 2.59
CA ILE A 22 -1.14 -6.35 3.51
C ILE A 22 -2.58 -5.94 3.16
N TRP A 23 -2.89 -5.74 1.89
CA TRP A 23 -4.26 -5.41 1.48
C TRP A 23 -5.25 -6.53 1.81
N MET A 24 -4.86 -7.80 1.62
CA MET A 24 -5.69 -8.94 2.03
C MET A 24 -5.94 -8.97 3.55
N LEU A 25 -4.93 -8.62 4.36
CA LEU A 25 -5.07 -8.51 5.83
C LEU A 25 -6.09 -7.43 6.22
N PHE A 26 -5.96 -6.23 5.64
CA PHE A 26 -6.85 -5.11 5.93
C PHE A 26 -8.28 -5.30 5.43
N ALA A 27 -8.50 -6.18 4.45
CA ALA A 27 -9.83 -6.56 4.02
C ALA A 27 -10.60 -7.38 5.08
N ASN A 28 -9.92 -7.90 6.11
CA ASN A 28 -10.51 -8.69 7.18
C ASN A 28 -11.35 -9.88 6.68
N ILE A 29 -10.89 -10.52 5.60
CA ILE A 29 -11.49 -11.71 5.00
C ILE A 29 -10.53 -12.88 5.25
N SER A 30 -11.08 -14.07 5.47
CA SER A 30 -10.26 -15.28 5.58
C SER A 30 -9.42 -15.47 4.32
N LEU A 31 -8.10 -15.64 4.49
CA LEU A 31 -7.14 -15.79 3.38
C LEU A 31 -7.55 -16.87 2.37
N LYS A 32 -8.19 -17.95 2.84
CA LYS A 32 -8.67 -19.04 1.98
C LYS A 32 -9.70 -18.56 0.94
N MET A 33 -10.53 -17.57 1.27
CA MET A 33 -11.60 -17.10 0.38
C MET A 33 -11.06 -16.36 -0.85
N PHE A 34 -9.87 -15.76 -0.77
CA PHE A 34 -9.22 -15.11 -1.91
C PHE A 34 -8.82 -16.09 -3.03
N PHE A 35 -8.64 -17.37 -2.70
CA PHE A 35 -8.25 -18.41 -3.67
C PHE A 35 -9.42 -19.29 -4.13
N ILE A 36 -10.56 -19.24 -3.42
CA ILE A 36 -11.73 -20.06 -3.74
C ILE A 36 -12.82 -19.24 -4.43
N ASN A 37 -13.01 -17.98 -4.03
CA ASN A 37 -14.01 -17.12 -4.63
C ASN A 37 -13.47 -16.52 -5.93
N PRO A 38 -14.09 -16.79 -7.10
CA PRO A 38 -13.57 -16.34 -8.39
C PRO A 38 -13.54 -14.81 -8.52
N ARG A 39 -14.48 -14.10 -7.87
CA ARG A 39 -14.48 -12.63 -7.86
C ARG A 39 -13.32 -12.06 -7.05
N LEU A 40 -13.06 -12.64 -5.87
CA LEU A 40 -11.91 -12.24 -5.06
C LEU A 40 -10.60 -12.59 -5.77
N LEU A 41 -10.50 -13.76 -6.41
CA LEU A 41 -9.33 -14.15 -7.18
C LEU A 41 -9.05 -13.17 -8.32
N HIS A 42 -10.08 -12.74 -9.05
CA HIS A 42 -9.94 -11.72 -10.09
C HIS A 42 -9.45 -10.39 -9.52
N LEU A 43 -10.00 -9.93 -8.40
CA LEU A 43 -9.53 -8.72 -7.70
C LEU A 43 -8.09 -8.88 -7.17
N VAL A 44 -7.67 -10.08 -6.78
CA VAL A 44 -6.28 -10.37 -6.38
C VAL A 44 -5.34 -10.25 -7.56
N LEU A 45 -5.74 -10.69 -8.76
CA LEU A 45 -4.95 -10.50 -9.98
C LEU A 45 -4.80 -9.01 -10.33
N ILE A 46 -5.90 -8.25 -10.28
CA ILE A 46 -5.88 -6.79 -10.45
C ILE A 46 -4.95 -6.16 -9.41
N GLY A 47 -5.11 -6.56 -8.14
CA GLY A 47 -4.29 -6.06 -7.05
C GLY A 47 -2.81 -6.38 -7.22
N LEU A 48 -2.47 -7.57 -7.72
CA LEU A 48 -1.08 -7.93 -7.99
C LEU A 48 -0.48 -6.99 -9.04
N VAL A 49 -1.15 -6.78 -10.17
CA VAL A 49 -0.68 -5.87 -11.23
C VAL A 49 -0.58 -4.44 -10.71
N PHE A 50 -1.56 -3.99 -9.93
CA PHE A 50 -1.56 -2.66 -9.33
C PHE A 50 -0.44 -2.48 -8.28
N ALA A 51 -0.12 -3.51 -7.49
CA ALA A 51 1.01 -3.49 -6.57
C ALA A 51 2.35 -3.40 -7.31
N VAL A 52 2.49 -3.99 -8.50
CA VAL A 52 3.67 -3.78 -9.36
C VAL A 52 3.77 -2.32 -9.78
N LEU A 53 2.66 -1.69 -10.20
CA LEU A 53 2.64 -0.27 -10.58
C LEU A 53 3.09 0.63 -9.42
N LEU A 54 2.51 0.43 -8.23
CA LEU A 54 2.84 1.22 -7.04
C LEU A 54 4.30 1.01 -6.59
N ASN A 55 4.82 -0.20 -6.73
CA ASN A 55 6.22 -0.45 -6.47
C ASN A 55 7.13 0.33 -7.45
N GLU A 56 6.76 0.46 -8.73
CA GLU A 56 7.46 1.36 -9.67
C GLU A 56 7.29 2.84 -9.31
N VAL A 57 6.11 3.27 -8.83
CA VAL A 57 5.89 4.66 -8.33
C VAL A 57 6.85 5.00 -7.21
N SER A 58 7.10 4.04 -6.31
CA SER A 58 7.97 4.23 -5.14
C SER A 58 9.47 4.25 -5.47
N ARG A 59 9.88 3.79 -6.67
CA ARG A 59 11.28 3.64 -7.05
C ARG A 59 11.93 4.97 -7.44
N PRO A 60 13.23 5.18 -7.13
CA PRO A 60 13.95 6.37 -7.53
C PRO A 60 14.25 6.41 -9.03
N ARG A 61 14.39 5.23 -9.66
CA ARG A 61 14.60 5.08 -11.11
C ARG A 61 13.44 4.25 -11.67
N LYS A 62 12.63 4.90 -12.50
CA LYS A 62 11.42 4.32 -13.10
C LYS A 62 11.79 3.54 -14.36
N ASN A 63 11.25 2.34 -14.53
CA ASN A 63 11.41 1.58 -15.77
C ASN A 63 10.20 1.83 -16.68
N ALA A 64 10.34 2.73 -17.66
CA ALA A 64 9.24 3.15 -18.54
C ALA A 64 8.60 1.97 -19.31
N LEU A 65 9.39 1.01 -19.79
CA LEU A 65 8.89 -0.18 -20.46
C LEU A 65 8.00 -1.02 -19.54
N MET A 66 8.44 -1.19 -18.29
CA MET A 66 7.69 -1.93 -17.29
C MET A 66 6.37 -1.23 -16.95
N VAL A 67 6.39 0.10 -16.78
CA VAL A 67 5.17 0.91 -16.57
C VAL A 67 4.17 0.72 -17.70
N ILE A 68 4.60 0.87 -18.97
CA ILE A 68 3.72 0.71 -20.14
C ILE A 68 3.06 -0.68 -20.16
N ILE A 69 3.85 -1.74 -19.92
CA ILE A 69 3.31 -3.11 -19.90
C ILE A 69 2.28 -3.27 -18.79
N ILE A 70 2.57 -2.74 -17.59
CA ILE A 70 1.66 -2.81 -16.45
C ILE A 70 0.37 -2.03 -16.72
N ASP A 71 0.46 -0.83 -17.29
CA ASP A 71 -0.70 0.00 -17.63
C ASP A 71 -1.63 -0.70 -18.63
N ILE A 72 -1.06 -1.35 -19.67
CA ILE A 72 -1.84 -2.12 -20.65
C ILE A 72 -2.55 -3.29 -19.97
N VAL A 73 -1.80 -4.08 -19.19
CA VAL A 73 -2.36 -5.26 -18.50
C VAL A 73 -3.45 -4.84 -17.51
N LEU A 74 -3.21 -3.79 -16.72
CA LEU A 74 -4.17 -3.28 -15.76
C LEU A 74 -5.41 -2.71 -16.46
N GLY A 75 -5.24 -2.01 -17.59
CA GLY A 75 -6.35 -1.51 -18.41
C GLY A 75 -7.25 -2.64 -18.92
N ILE A 76 -6.66 -3.75 -19.40
CA ILE A 76 -7.42 -4.94 -19.84
C ILE A 76 -8.18 -5.57 -18.67
N LEU A 77 -7.53 -5.74 -17.52
CA LEU A 77 -8.18 -6.33 -16.34
C LEU A 77 -9.31 -5.43 -15.82
N LEU A 78 -9.10 -4.11 -15.77
CA LEU A 78 -10.13 -3.15 -15.37
C LEU A 78 -11.31 -3.12 -16.34
N ALA A 79 -11.06 -3.23 -17.65
CA ALA A 79 -12.12 -3.36 -18.64
C ALA A 79 -12.96 -4.62 -18.38
N SER A 80 -12.32 -5.75 -18.07
CA SER A 80 -13.06 -6.98 -17.72
C SER A 80 -13.87 -6.82 -16.44
N LEU A 81 -13.32 -6.15 -15.42
CA LEU A 81 -14.04 -5.87 -14.18
C LEU A 81 -15.27 -4.96 -14.40
N TYR A 82 -15.18 -4.00 -15.33
CA TYR A 82 -16.27 -3.10 -15.69
C TYR A 82 -17.50 -3.84 -16.22
N PHE A 83 -17.31 -4.93 -16.96
CA PHE A 83 -18.41 -5.73 -17.48
C PHE A 83 -19.07 -6.62 -16.42
N ASP A 84 -18.33 -6.99 -15.37
CA ASP A 84 -18.76 -7.99 -14.38
C ASP A 84 -19.25 -7.41 -13.05
N THR A 85 -19.07 -6.10 -12.80
CA THR A 85 -19.35 -5.48 -11.49
C THR A 85 -20.06 -4.11 -11.60
N PRO A 86 -20.75 -3.66 -10.52
CA PRO A 86 -21.37 -2.34 -10.51
C PRO A 86 -20.36 -1.23 -10.80
N SER A 87 -20.71 -0.31 -11.69
CA SER A 87 -19.79 0.70 -12.23
C SER A 87 -19.06 1.55 -11.19
N ILE A 88 -19.71 1.90 -10.07
CA ILE A 88 -19.15 2.73 -8.98
C ILE A 88 -17.87 2.12 -8.40
N ASN A 89 -17.82 0.80 -8.30
CA ASN A 89 -16.70 0.06 -7.74
C ASN A 89 -15.46 0.13 -8.63
N VAL A 90 -15.66 0.13 -9.95
CA VAL A 90 -14.59 0.20 -10.95
C VAL A 90 -14.00 1.60 -11.03
N TRP A 91 -14.82 2.64 -10.83
CA TRP A 91 -14.37 4.04 -10.80
C TRP A 91 -13.34 4.31 -9.71
N LEU A 92 -13.45 3.66 -8.55
CA LEU A 92 -12.47 3.82 -7.47
C LEU A 92 -11.08 3.32 -7.87
N ILE A 93 -10.97 2.13 -8.47
CA ILE A 93 -9.67 1.64 -8.94
C ILE A 93 -9.17 2.49 -10.12
N LEU A 94 -10.06 2.98 -11.00
CA LEU A 94 -9.67 3.88 -12.08
C LEU A 94 -9.08 5.20 -11.56
N ILE A 95 -9.64 5.75 -10.49
CA ILE A 95 -9.09 6.95 -9.83
C ILE A 95 -7.71 6.63 -9.24
N ASP A 96 -7.59 5.52 -8.50
CA ASP A 96 -6.31 5.07 -7.92
C ASP A 96 -5.24 4.86 -9.02
N PHE A 97 -5.64 4.26 -10.14
CA PHE A 97 -4.80 4.03 -11.32
C PHE A 97 -4.36 5.34 -12.00
N GLY A 98 -5.29 6.26 -12.23
CA GLY A 98 -5.00 7.56 -12.81
C GLY A 98 -4.04 8.36 -11.94
N LEU A 99 -4.28 8.39 -10.63
CA LEU A 99 -3.40 9.06 -9.66
C LEU A 99 -2.02 8.41 -9.56
N ALA A 100 -1.92 7.06 -9.62
CA ALA A 100 -0.63 6.36 -9.66
C ALA A 100 0.19 6.81 -10.89
N ASN A 101 -0.46 6.93 -12.05
CA ASN A 101 0.17 7.43 -13.26
C ASN A 101 0.56 8.92 -13.19
N VAL A 102 -0.27 9.76 -12.55
CA VAL A 102 0.12 11.16 -12.27
C VAL A 102 1.38 11.22 -11.41
N LEU A 103 1.53 10.34 -10.41
CA LEU A 103 2.77 10.26 -9.60
C LEU A 103 3.99 9.73 -10.37
N LEU A 104 3.78 9.02 -11.48
CA LEU A 104 4.85 8.60 -12.39
C LEU A 104 5.34 9.76 -13.28
N ILE A 105 4.50 10.76 -13.54
CA ILE A 105 4.87 11.96 -14.29
C ILE A 105 5.45 12.98 -13.32
N SER A 106 6.79 13.03 -13.23
CA SER A 106 7.51 13.78 -12.17
C SER A 106 7.23 15.27 -12.11
N ASN A 107 6.68 15.87 -13.18
CA ASN A 107 6.50 17.31 -13.32
C ASN A 107 5.08 17.78 -13.02
N PHE A 108 4.14 16.87 -12.70
CA PHE A 108 2.75 17.25 -12.45
C PHE A 108 2.51 17.62 -10.99
N ILE A 109 3.29 17.02 -10.07
CA ILE A 109 3.25 17.29 -8.64
C ILE A 109 4.69 17.37 -8.15
N ASP A 110 5.23 18.58 -8.04
CA ASP A 110 6.62 18.77 -7.63
C ASP A 110 6.80 18.64 -6.11
N GLU A 111 5.74 18.85 -5.33
CA GLU A 111 5.77 18.87 -3.86
C GLU A 111 5.83 17.45 -3.26
N PRO A 112 6.91 17.06 -2.56
CA PRO A 112 7.09 15.70 -2.06
C PRO A 112 6.06 15.30 -1.00
N HIS A 113 5.57 16.26 -0.20
CA HIS A 113 4.53 16.03 0.80
C HIS A 113 3.20 15.65 0.15
N CYS A 114 2.84 16.32 -0.94
CA CYS A 114 1.61 16.02 -1.67
C CYS A 114 1.68 14.63 -2.31
N ARG A 115 2.79 14.31 -2.99
CA ARG A 115 3.02 12.98 -3.57
C ARG A 115 2.95 11.86 -2.53
N TRP A 116 3.51 12.10 -1.37
CA TRP A 116 3.52 11.16 -0.26
C TRP A 116 2.12 10.86 0.28
N ILE A 117 1.30 11.91 0.46
CA ILE A 117 -0.09 11.76 0.90
C ILE A 117 -0.92 11.05 -0.17
N ILE A 118 -0.82 11.47 -1.44
CA ILE A 118 -1.55 10.83 -2.55
C ILE A 118 -1.21 9.34 -2.62
N TYR A 119 0.08 9.00 -2.55
CA TYR A 119 0.50 7.60 -2.52
C TYR A 119 -0.15 6.82 -1.38
N GLY A 120 -0.24 7.42 -0.18
CA GLY A 120 -0.91 6.82 0.96
C GLY A 120 -2.38 6.49 0.73
N PHE A 121 -3.10 7.39 0.05
CA PHE A 121 -4.51 7.19 -0.31
C PHE A 121 -4.68 6.12 -1.38
N ILE A 122 -3.89 6.13 -2.45
CA ILE A 122 -4.10 5.22 -3.59
C ILE A 122 -3.49 3.83 -3.37
N SER A 123 -2.74 3.63 -2.29
CA SER A 123 -2.03 2.39 -1.98
C SER A 123 -2.97 1.31 -1.46
N GLY A 124 -3.84 0.80 -2.34
CA GLY A 124 -4.70 -0.36 -2.11
C GLY A 124 -6.02 -0.09 -1.41
N THR A 125 -6.36 1.16 -1.09
CA THR A 125 -7.63 1.50 -0.43
C THR A 125 -8.84 1.10 -1.26
N GLY A 126 -8.85 1.42 -2.56
CA GLY A 126 -9.90 0.99 -3.48
C GLY A 126 -10.00 -0.53 -3.54
N LEU A 127 -8.88 -1.25 -3.60
CA LEU A 127 -8.87 -2.72 -3.62
C LEU A 127 -9.41 -3.34 -2.34
N VAL A 128 -9.02 -2.83 -1.16
CA VAL A 128 -9.53 -3.32 0.13
C VAL A 128 -11.03 -3.07 0.27
N LEU A 129 -11.51 -1.91 -0.19
CA LEU A 129 -12.94 -1.62 -0.26
C LEU A 129 -13.66 -2.61 -1.19
N LEU A 130 -13.05 -2.99 -2.30
CA LEU A 130 -13.65 -3.96 -3.24
C LEU A 130 -13.62 -5.39 -2.73
N PHE A 131 -12.55 -5.80 -2.05
CA PHE A 131 -12.52 -7.09 -1.38
C PHE A 131 -13.65 -7.20 -0.35
N THR A 132 -13.79 -6.18 0.52
CA THR A 132 -14.82 -6.15 1.57
C THR A 132 -16.22 -6.13 1.00
N THR A 133 -16.52 -5.24 0.05
CA THR A 133 -17.86 -5.13 -0.56
C THR A 133 -18.24 -6.34 -1.41
N SER A 134 -17.28 -6.95 -2.11
CA SER A 134 -17.53 -8.16 -2.92
C SER A 134 -17.78 -9.40 -2.08
N TYR A 135 -17.27 -9.44 -0.85
CA TYR A 135 -17.41 -10.59 0.06
C TYR A 135 -18.55 -10.43 1.05
N HIS A 136 -18.65 -9.30 1.75
CA HIS A 136 -19.64 -9.09 2.80
C HIS A 136 -20.96 -8.52 2.29
N HIS A 137 -21.02 -7.99 1.06
CA HIS A 137 -22.20 -7.31 0.48
C HIS A 137 -22.69 -6.06 1.23
N TYR A 138 -22.04 -5.65 2.31
CA TYR A 138 -22.26 -4.39 3.03
C TYR A 138 -20.94 -3.81 3.52
N PHE A 139 -20.91 -2.50 3.77
CA PHE A 139 -19.73 -1.78 4.24
C PHE A 139 -19.95 -1.30 5.67
N SER A 140 -19.17 -1.83 6.62
CA SER A 140 -19.33 -1.53 8.04
C SER A 140 -18.47 -0.34 8.47
N LEU A 141 -18.87 0.33 9.56
CA LEU A 141 -18.07 1.41 10.16
C LEU A 141 -16.68 0.90 10.62
N ILE A 142 -16.60 -0.36 11.06
CA ILE A 142 -15.34 -1.01 11.41
C ILE A 142 -14.44 -1.14 10.17
N SER A 143 -14.99 -1.57 9.03
CA SER A 143 -14.26 -1.64 7.75
C SER A 143 -13.72 -0.28 7.32
N LEU A 144 -14.50 0.79 7.52
CA LEU A 144 -14.05 2.16 7.26
C LEU A 144 -12.88 2.57 8.15
N MET A 145 -12.92 2.22 9.44
CA MET A 145 -11.83 2.49 10.38
C MET A 145 -10.55 1.73 10.00
N TYR A 146 -10.65 0.46 9.57
CA TYR A 146 -9.50 -0.30 9.05
C TYR A 146 -8.91 0.32 7.78
N ILE A 147 -9.74 0.79 6.84
CA ILE A 147 -9.26 1.49 5.64
C ILE A 147 -8.58 2.81 6.03
N THR A 148 -9.15 3.56 6.97
CA THR A 148 -8.55 4.81 7.47
C THR A 148 -7.19 4.54 8.11
N LEU A 149 -7.10 3.49 8.94
CA LEU A 149 -5.84 3.05 9.55
C LEU A 149 -4.83 2.63 8.48
N MET A 150 -5.26 1.92 7.44
CA MET A 150 -4.41 1.53 6.31
C MET A 150 -3.88 2.76 5.57
N ILE A 151 -4.69 3.80 5.35
CA ILE A 151 -4.23 5.06 4.71
C ILE A 151 -3.09 5.66 5.53
N PHE A 152 -3.28 5.84 6.83
CA PHE A 152 -2.23 6.42 7.67
C PHE A 152 -0.98 5.52 7.75
N ALA A 153 -1.15 4.20 7.77
CA ALA A 153 -0.04 3.26 7.72
C ALA A 153 0.70 3.32 6.38
N ASN A 154 0.00 3.40 5.26
CA ASN A 154 0.58 3.58 3.93
C ASN A 154 1.39 4.87 3.85
N ILE A 155 0.84 5.99 4.36
CA ILE A 155 1.57 7.25 4.45
C ILE A 155 2.83 7.01 5.31
N PHE A 156 2.68 6.54 6.55
CA PHE A 156 3.80 6.35 7.45
C PHE A 156 4.94 5.50 6.86
N PHE A 157 4.63 4.31 6.36
CA PHE A 157 5.62 3.38 5.83
C PHE A 157 6.14 3.74 4.44
N SER A 158 5.46 4.59 3.66
CA SER A 158 5.98 5.07 2.37
C SER A 158 6.94 6.27 2.48
N TYR A 159 7.26 6.72 3.70
CA TYR A 159 8.17 7.86 3.94
C TYR A 159 9.48 7.76 3.14
N TYR A 160 10.07 6.57 3.04
CA TYR A 160 11.35 6.36 2.37
C TYR A 160 11.35 6.72 0.88
N ALA A 161 10.20 6.60 0.22
CA ALA A 161 10.09 6.78 -1.22
C ALA A 161 10.02 8.25 -1.63
N PHE A 162 9.47 9.12 -0.77
CA PHE A 162 9.17 10.51 -1.11
C PHE A 162 9.98 11.54 -0.31
N MET A 163 10.40 11.20 0.92
CA MET A 163 11.06 12.15 1.83
C MET A 163 12.58 11.98 1.87
N LYS A 164 13.31 13.10 1.68
CA LYS A 164 14.78 13.12 1.55
C LYS A 164 15.52 13.41 2.86
N ARG A 165 14.99 14.24 3.77
CA ARG A 165 15.42 14.38 5.18
C ARG A 165 14.53 15.40 5.91
N ASN A 166 14.56 15.35 7.24
CA ASN A 166 14.16 16.44 8.15
C ASN A 166 12.66 16.63 8.45
N ASN A 167 11.80 15.66 8.13
CA ASN A 167 10.38 15.74 8.47
C ASN A 167 9.94 14.69 9.52
N GLN A 168 10.73 14.57 10.58
CA GLN A 168 10.48 13.64 11.70
C GLN A 168 9.18 13.98 12.44
N LEU A 169 8.86 15.28 12.53
CA LEU A 169 7.65 15.75 13.20
C LEU A 169 6.38 15.20 12.52
N SER A 170 6.30 15.21 11.19
CA SER A 170 5.16 14.60 10.49
C SER A 170 5.05 13.10 10.74
N MET A 171 6.16 12.35 10.79
CA MET A 171 6.12 10.93 11.14
C MET A 171 5.60 10.71 12.56
N ILE A 172 6.00 11.53 13.52
CA ILE A 172 5.51 11.46 14.90
C ILE A 172 4.00 11.75 14.95
N ILE A 173 3.53 12.79 14.26
CA ILE A 173 2.09 13.10 14.19
C ILE A 173 1.31 11.92 13.62
N ILE A 174 1.77 11.34 12.50
CA ILE A 174 1.10 10.20 11.88
C ILE A 174 1.12 8.97 12.82
N SER A 175 2.23 8.70 13.52
CA SER A 175 2.29 7.64 14.53
C SER A 175 1.25 7.84 15.64
N VAL A 176 1.08 9.06 16.13
CA VAL A 176 0.06 9.37 17.15
C VAL A 176 -1.35 9.14 16.59
N LEU A 177 -1.63 9.58 15.36
CA LEU A 177 -2.91 9.33 14.70
C LEU A 177 -3.20 7.82 14.54
N ILE A 178 -2.20 7.05 14.14
CA ILE A 178 -2.29 5.58 14.06
C ILE A 178 -2.65 4.99 15.43
N LEU A 179 -1.94 5.38 16.50
CA LEU A 179 -2.20 4.87 17.85
C LEU A 179 -3.60 5.25 18.35
N MET A 180 -4.07 6.46 18.07
CA MET A 180 -5.44 6.91 18.40
C MET A 180 -6.50 6.06 17.66
N LEU A 181 -6.28 5.75 16.39
CA LEU A 181 -7.16 4.85 15.62
C LEU A 181 -7.14 3.43 16.20
N CYS A 182 -5.97 2.91 16.57
CA CYS A 182 -5.84 1.61 17.23
C CYS A 182 -6.58 1.54 18.56
N LEU A 183 -6.53 2.61 19.37
CA LEU A 183 -7.30 2.72 20.62
C LEU A 183 -8.81 2.71 20.35
N THR A 184 -9.23 3.42 19.31
CA THR A 184 -10.65 3.50 18.93
C THR A 184 -11.19 2.16 18.40
N LEU A 185 -10.33 1.38 17.73
CA LEU A 185 -10.61 0.01 17.27
C LEU A 185 -10.57 -1.04 18.40
N SER A 186 -10.46 -0.61 19.66
CA SER A 186 -10.40 -1.47 20.85
C SER A 186 -9.38 -2.61 20.75
N ILE A 187 -8.26 -2.37 20.07
CA ILE A 187 -7.14 -3.31 19.97
C ILE A 187 -6.58 -3.56 21.38
N SER A 188 -6.18 -4.81 21.65
CA SER A 188 -5.68 -5.18 22.98
C SER A 188 -4.45 -4.37 23.38
N PHE A 189 -4.35 -4.04 24.67
CA PHE A 189 -3.28 -3.19 25.20
C PHE A 189 -1.87 -3.71 24.85
N LEU A 190 -1.67 -5.03 24.92
CA LEU A 190 -0.40 -5.67 24.54
C LEU A 190 -0.07 -5.44 23.06
N LYS A 191 -1.05 -5.55 22.16
CA LYS A 191 -0.85 -5.26 20.73
C LYS A 191 -0.53 -3.79 20.50
N ILE A 192 -1.16 -2.87 21.23
CA ILE A 192 -0.87 -1.43 21.15
C ILE A 192 0.59 -1.14 21.54
N ILE A 193 1.12 -1.78 22.59
CA ILE A 193 2.54 -1.63 22.96
C ILE A 193 3.46 -2.11 21.83
N LEU A 194 3.16 -3.27 21.24
CA LEU A 194 3.95 -3.81 20.13
C LEU A 194 3.88 -2.91 18.88
N ILE A 195 2.70 -2.38 18.57
CA ILE A 195 2.50 -1.41 17.48
C ILE A 195 3.33 -0.14 17.74
N ALA A 196 3.26 0.42 18.95
CA ALA A 196 4.05 1.58 19.33
C ALA A 196 5.56 1.33 19.20
N ALA A 197 6.02 0.13 19.58
CA ALA A 197 7.41 -0.28 19.41
C ALA A 197 7.82 -0.33 17.92
N ILE A 198 6.98 -0.89 17.03
CA ILE A 198 7.24 -0.92 15.59
C ILE A 198 7.30 0.50 15.00
N LEU A 199 6.34 1.37 15.36
CA LEU A 199 6.31 2.75 14.90
C LEU A 199 7.55 3.51 15.38
N ALA A 200 7.89 3.43 16.68
CA ALA A 200 9.06 4.07 17.26
C ALA A 200 10.37 3.57 16.62
N PHE A 201 10.49 2.25 16.41
CA PHE A 201 11.61 1.64 15.70
C PHE A 201 11.76 2.22 14.30
N TYR A 202 10.67 2.32 13.53
CA TYR A 202 10.71 2.83 12.17
C TYR A 202 11.08 4.32 12.12
N VAL A 203 10.51 5.15 13.00
CA VAL A 203 10.89 6.57 13.15
C VAL A 203 12.40 6.70 13.45
N TYR A 204 12.89 5.93 14.43
CA TYR A 204 14.29 5.93 14.80
C TYR A 204 15.19 5.47 13.64
N PHE A 205 14.83 4.38 12.96
CA PHE A 205 15.58 3.87 11.82
C PHE A 205 15.70 4.90 10.70
N GLU A 206 14.60 5.53 10.30
CA GLU A 206 14.56 6.56 9.26
C GLU A 206 15.32 7.84 9.67
N SER A 207 15.46 8.12 10.97
CA SER A 207 16.29 9.23 11.46
C SER A 207 17.80 8.99 11.30
N ARG A 208 18.24 7.73 11.29
CA ARG A 208 19.65 7.33 11.29
C ARG A 208 20.17 6.84 9.94
N VAL A 209 19.31 6.23 9.13
CA VAL A 209 19.70 5.61 7.86
C VAL A 209 20.07 6.67 6.81
N ASN A 210 21.08 6.38 6.01
CA ASN A 210 21.45 7.23 4.88
C ASN A 210 20.35 7.19 3.80
N PHE A 211 19.83 8.35 3.40
CA PHE A 211 18.79 8.50 2.37
C PHE A 211 19.15 7.84 1.04
N ARG A 212 20.46 7.70 0.74
CA ARG A 212 20.96 7.05 -0.49
C ARG A 212 20.72 5.53 -0.50
N ASN A 213 20.55 4.90 0.67
CA ASN A 213 20.35 3.45 0.79
C ASN A 213 18.87 3.07 0.60
N TYR A 214 18.32 3.38 -0.57
CA TYR A 214 16.91 3.18 -0.89
C TYR A 214 16.44 1.74 -0.63
N GLU A 215 17.17 0.73 -1.12
CA GLU A 215 16.79 -0.68 -0.96
C GLU A 215 16.69 -1.10 0.51
N LYS A 216 17.61 -0.64 1.36
CA LYS A 216 17.59 -0.94 2.80
C LYS A 216 16.35 -0.32 3.46
N ARG A 217 16.03 0.93 3.12
CA ARG A 217 14.87 1.66 3.66
C ARG A 217 13.57 1.00 3.24
N ALA A 218 13.44 0.67 1.95
CA ALA A 218 12.28 0.00 1.39
C ALA A 218 12.03 -1.39 2.00
N ASN A 219 13.09 -2.18 2.23
CA ASN A 219 12.98 -3.48 2.88
C ASN A 219 12.54 -3.36 4.34
N VAL A 220 13.15 -2.46 5.12
CA VAL A 220 12.77 -2.25 6.52
C VAL A 220 11.33 -1.73 6.62
N SER A 221 10.95 -0.78 5.77
CA SER A 221 9.56 -0.30 5.66
C SER A 221 8.59 -1.45 5.41
N THR A 222 8.87 -2.31 4.43
CA THR A 222 7.98 -3.42 4.04
C THR A 222 7.82 -4.43 5.18
N VAL A 223 8.93 -4.79 5.84
CA VAL A 223 8.90 -5.72 6.99
C VAL A 223 8.15 -5.11 8.18
N SER A 224 8.43 -3.84 8.51
CA SER A 224 7.73 -3.15 9.59
C SER A 224 6.23 -3.01 9.30
N PHE A 225 5.85 -2.73 8.05
CA PHE A 225 4.45 -2.62 7.66
C PHE A 225 3.74 -3.98 7.70
N LEU A 226 4.39 -5.06 7.27
CA LEU A 226 3.86 -6.42 7.42
C LEU A 226 3.62 -6.78 8.88
N LEU A 227 4.61 -6.56 9.75
CA LEU A 227 4.48 -6.83 11.19
C LEU A 227 3.37 -6.00 11.83
N PHE A 228 3.28 -4.73 11.47
CA PHE A 228 2.20 -3.84 11.89
C PHE A 228 0.82 -4.36 11.46
N SER A 229 0.68 -4.75 10.19
CA SER A 229 -0.57 -5.24 9.62
C SER A 229 -1.00 -6.56 10.27
N LEU A 230 -0.05 -7.46 10.54
CA LEU A 230 -0.31 -8.71 11.24
C LEU A 230 -0.83 -8.45 12.66
N LEU A 231 -0.23 -7.54 13.43
CA LEU A 231 -0.68 -7.24 14.80
C LEU A 231 -2.06 -6.60 14.87
N ILE A 232 -2.43 -5.84 13.84
CA ILE A 232 -3.73 -5.16 13.78
C ILE A 232 -4.84 -6.12 13.34
N CYS A 233 -4.57 -6.93 12.32
CA CYS A 233 -5.58 -7.77 11.67
C CYS A 233 -5.69 -9.19 12.28
N PHE A 234 -4.72 -9.63 13.07
CA PHE A 234 -4.71 -10.92 13.80
C PHE A 234 -4.40 -10.70 15.27
#